data_AF-A0A7W1CYP0-F1
#
_entry.id   AF-A0A7W1CYP0-F1
#
_cell.length_a   1.000
_cell.length_b   1.000
_cell.length_c   1.000
_cell.angle_alpha   90.00
_cell.angle_beta   90.00
_cell.angle_gamma   90.00
#
_symmetry.space_group_name_H-M   'P 1'
#
loop_
_entity.id
_entity.type
_entity.pdbx_description
1 polymer ?
#
loop_
_entity_poly.entity_id
_entity_poly.type
_entity_poly.pdbx_seq_one_letter_code
_entity_poly.pdbx_strand_id
1 'polypeptide(L)'
;MDGRERVAEFGRELREGPEPSDRSIKEIIDALRPQLQELVDKQVELAKMELTPVAKRGGLASGLLAAAGVFMLVFLIILSLTGVWVLDVFLSLWVSALIVSGILLLIGGILGAVGASILRRLDPTPHRTILTLQQNINWIKGQLR
;
A
#
# COMPACT_ATOMS: atom_id res chain seq x y z
N MET A 1 -27.72 -29.55 -58.46
CA MET A 1 -26.35 -29.23 -58.02
C MET A 1 -26.05 -30.12 -56.84
N ASP A 2 -25.13 -31.08 -57.04
CA ASP A 2 -24.86 -32.21 -56.15
C ASP A 2 -24.03 -31.75 -54.94
N GLY A 3 -24.47 -32.09 -53.73
CA GLY A 3 -23.83 -31.67 -52.48
C GLY A 3 -22.38 -32.14 -52.34
N ARG A 4 -21.96 -33.14 -53.14
CA ARG A 4 -20.58 -33.65 -53.19
C ARG A 4 -19.60 -32.70 -53.88
N GLU A 5 -20.06 -31.86 -54.79
CA GLU A 5 -19.20 -30.88 -55.49
C GLU A 5 -18.83 -29.72 -54.57
N ARG A 6 -19.74 -29.31 -53.68
CA ARG A 6 -19.48 -28.28 -52.67
C ARG A 6 -18.39 -28.66 -51.67
N VAL A 7 -18.31 -29.94 -51.31
CA VAL A 7 -17.28 -30.43 -50.38
C VAL A 7 -15.92 -30.48 -51.08
N ALA A 8 -15.91 -30.78 -52.38
CA ALA A 8 -14.70 -30.76 -53.20
C ALA A 8 -14.19 -29.35 -53.48
N GLU A 9 -15.07 -28.36 -53.66
CA GLU A 9 -14.67 -26.94 -53.77
C GLU A 9 -14.16 -26.36 -52.45
N PHE A 10 -14.87 -26.63 -51.34
CA PHE A 10 -14.45 -26.15 -50.01
C PHE A 10 -13.07 -26.70 -49.59
N GLY A 11 -12.77 -27.94 -49.95
CA GLY A 11 -11.45 -28.54 -49.73
C GLY A 11 -10.33 -27.98 -50.62
N ARG A 12 -10.67 -27.35 -51.76
CA ARG A 12 -9.70 -26.65 -52.62
C ARG A 12 -9.40 -25.24 -52.12
N GLU A 13 -10.41 -24.50 -51.63
CA GLU A 13 -10.24 -23.16 -51.07
C GLU A 13 -9.35 -23.14 -49.81
N LEU A 14 -9.45 -24.17 -48.96
CA LEU A 14 -8.56 -24.31 -47.78
C LEU A 14 -7.12 -24.69 -48.13
N ARG A 15 -6.88 -25.20 -49.34
CA ARG A 15 -5.55 -25.62 -49.83
C ARG A 15 -4.81 -24.48 -50.54
N GLU A 16 -5.52 -23.40 -50.89
CA GLU A 16 -4.99 -22.14 -51.45
C GLU A 16 -4.99 -21.01 -50.41
N GLY A 17 -4.88 -21.33 -49.13
CA GLY A 17 -4.56 -20.33 -48.10
C GLY A 17 -3.15 -19.76 -48.33
N PRO A 18 -2.92 -18.45 -48.11
CA PRO A 18 -1.62 -17.84 -48.31
C PRO A 18 -0.54 -18.61 -47.53
N GLU A 19 0.58 -18.90 -48.20
CA GLU A 19 1.76 -19.58 -47.64
C GLU A 19 2.03 -19.11 -46.20
N PRO A 20 2.26 -20.03 -45.22
CA PRO A 20 2.64 -19.65 -43.86
C PRO A 20 4.03 -19.01 -43.90
N SER A 21 4.08 -17.71 -44.20
CA SER A 21 5.29 -16.93 -44.02
C SER A 21 5.50 -16.73 -42.52
N ASP A 22 6.74 -16.84 -42.08
CA ASP A 22 7.26 -16.58 -40.72
C ASP A 22 6.89 -15.20 -40.11
N ARG A 23 6.02 -14.42 -40.76
CA ARG A 23 5.52 -13.12 -40.32
C ARG A 23 4.22 -13.15 -39.50
N SER A 24 3.47 -14.26 -39.46
CA SER A 24 2.13 -14.25 -38.82
C SER A 24 2.14 -14.14 -37.30
N ILE A 25 3.12 -14.73 -36.60
CA ILE A 25 3.25 -14.61 -35.13
C ILE A 25 3.66 -13.19 -34.74
N LYS A 26 4.51 -12.55 -35.54
CA LYS A 26 4.98 -11.19 -35.31
C LYS A 26 3.84 -10.18 -35.48
N GLU A 27 3.00 -10.36 -36.50
CA GLU A 27 1.81 -9.53 -36.72
C GLU A 27 0.75 -9.71 -35.63
N ILE A 28 0.53 -10.92 -35.10
CA ILE A 28 -0.41 -11.15 -33.98
C ILE A 28 0.09 -10.47 -32.69
N ILE A 29 1.40 -10.55 -32.40
CA ILE A 29 1.99 -9.87 -31.25
C ILE A 29 1.93 -8.36 -31.42
N ASP A 30 2.24 -7.85 -32.62
CA ASP A 30 2.16 -6.42 -32.94
C ASP A 30 0.70 -5.90 -32.87
N ALA A 31 -0.28 -6.73 -33.18
CA ALA A 31 -1.71 -6.40 -33.06
C ALA A 31 -2.26 -6.48 -31.61
N LEU A 32 -1.63 -7.27 -30.72
CA LEU A 32 -2.04 -7.41 -29.32
C LEU A 32 -1.36 -6.39 -28.39
N ARG A 33 -0.17 -5.91 -28.75
CA ARG A 33 0.58 -4.88 -28.00
C ARG A 33 -0.24 -3.64 -27.64
N PRO A 34 -1.05 -3.05 -28.54
CA PRO A 34 -1.88 -1.88 -28.22
C PRO A 34 -2.96 -2.18 -27.18
N GLN A 35 -3.57 -3.37 -27.24
CA GLN A 35 -4.62 -3.79 -26.30
C GLN A 35 -4.05 -4.03 -24.90
N LEU A 36 -2.82 -4.56 -24.81
CA LEU A 36 -2.10 -4.70 -23.54
C LEU A 36 -1.73 -3.34 -22.95
N GLN A 37 -1.30 -2.39 -23.78
CA GLN A 37 -1.04 -1.01 -23.35
C GLN A 37 -2.31 -0.35 -22.82
N GLU A 38 -3.44 -0.48 -23.53
CA GLU A 38 -4.73 0.04 -23.08
C GLU A 38 -5.18 -0.57 -21.73
N LEU A 39 -4.94 -1.87 -21.51
CA LEU A 39 -5.27 -2.52 -20.25
C LEU A 39 -4.40 -2.00 -19.09
N VAL A 40 -3.10 -1.81 -19.34
CA VAL A 40 -2.18 -1.23 -18.34
C VAL A 40 -2.61 0.19 -17.98
N ASP A 41 -2.96 1.01 -18.98
CA ASP A 41 -3.42 2.38 -18.76
C ASP A 41 -4.71 2.41 -17.92
N LYS A 42 -5.67 1.52 -18.21
CA LYS A 42 -6.90 1.36 -17.42
C LYS A 42 -6.64 0.92 -15.98
N GLN A 43 -5.71 -0.01 -15.76
CA GLN A 43 -5.33 -0.44 -14.42
C GLN A 43 -4.65 0.68 -13.62
N VAL A 44 -3.83 1.50 -14.29
CA VAL A 44 -3.24 2.69 -13.67
C VAL A 44 -4.30 3.72 -13.34
N GLU A 45 -5.27 3.96 -14.23
CA GLU A 45 -6.38 4.88 -13.99
C GLU A 45 -7.27 4.42 -12.83
N LEU A 46 -7.61 3.13 -12.79
CA LEU A 46 -8.38 2.53 -11.71
C LEU A 46 -7.62 2.58 -10.38
N ALA A 47 -6.33 2.22 -10.38
CA ALA A 47 -5.48 2.35 -9.20
C ALA A 47 -5.39 3.79 -8.73
N LYS A 48 -5.28 4.77 -9.64
CA LYS A 48 -5.32 6.21 -9.26
C LYS A 48 -6.66 6.57 -8.63
N MET A 49 -7.78 6.12 -9.19
CA MET A 49 -9.12 6.39 -8.67
C MET A 49 -9.32 5.82 -7.26
N GLU A 50 -8.77 4.64 -6.98
CA GLU A 50 -8.90 3.98 -5.68
C GLU A 50 -7.87 4.51 -4.65
N LEU A 51 -6.62 4.72 -5.08
CA LEU A 51 -5.55 5.16 -4.18
C LEU A 51 -5.60 6.65 -3.87
N THR A 52 -6.11 7.51 -4.76
CA THR A 52 -6.24 8.95 -4.50
C THR A 52 -7.06 9.28 -3.25
N PRO A 53 -8.29 8.75 -3.07
CA PRO A 53 -9.07 9.03 -1.87
C PRO A 53 -8.41 8.44 -0.61
N VAL A 54 -7.75 7.27 -0.71
CA VAL A 54 -6.98 6.68 0.40
C VAL A 54 -5.81 7.60 0.78
N ALA A 55 -5.04 8.08 -0.19
CA ALA A 55 -3.92 8.98 0.03
C ALA A 55 -4.37 10.33 0.61
N LYS A 56 -5.45 10.91 0.09
CA LYS A 56 -6.01 12.18 0.62
C LYS A 56 -6.51 12.03 2.05
N ARG A 57 -7.30 11.00 2.34
CA ARG A 57 -7.84 10.76 3.68
C ARG A 57 -6.75 10.37 4.67
N GLY A 58 -5.84 9.48 4.27
CA GLY A 58 -4.68 9.09 5.06
C GLY A 58 -3.75 10.27 5.35
N GLY A 59 -3.48 11.11 4.34
CA GLY A 59 -2.69 12.32 4.48
C GLY A 59 -3.34 13.35 5.41
N LEU A 60 -4.64 13.62 5.24
CA LEU A 60 -5.38 14.53 6.11
C LEU A 60 -5.42 14.01 7.57
N ALA A 61 -5.72 12.73 7.77
CA ALA A 61 -5.78 12.12 9.09
C ALA A 61 -4.41 12.19 9.79
N SER A 62 -3.33 11.85 9.08
CA SER A 62 -1.97 11.93 9.59
C SER A 62 -1.57 13.39 9.90
N GLY A 63 -1.95 14.34 9.04
CA GLY A 63 -1.72 15.76 9.25
C GLY A 63 -2.45 16.31 10.47
N LEU A 64 -3.73 15.95 10.64
CA LEU A 64 -4.53 16.35 11.81
C LEU A 64 -3.97 15.74 13.11
N LEU A 65 -3.55 14.47 13.09
CA LEU A 65 -2.90 13.84 14.25
C LEU A 65 -1.58 14.52 14.61
N ALA A 66 -0.76 14.85 13.61
CA ALA A 66 0.48 15.59 13.84
C ALA A 66 0.20 16.98 14.46
N ALA A 67 -0.76 17.72 13.91
CA ALA A 67 -1.18 19.00 14.47
C ALA A 67 -1.71 18.87 15.90
N ALA A 68 -2.59 17.90 16.16
CA ALA A 68 -3.10 17.61 17.50
C ALA A 68 -1.96 17.29 18.49
N GLY A 69 -0.94 16.54 18.06
CA GLY A 69 0.26 16.27 18.85
C GLY A 69 1.02 17.54 19.23
N VAL A 70 1.19 18.49 18.30
CA VAL A 70 1.82 19.79 18.58
C VAL A 70 1.00 20.60 19.60
N PHE A 71 -0.32 20.69 19.40
CA PHE A 71 -1.20 21.39 20.34
C PHE A 71 -1.22 20.75 21.73
N MET A 72 -1.23 19.41 21.82
CA MET A 72 -1.10 18.69 23.09
C MET A 72 0.23 18.95 23.77
N LEU A 73 1.33 19.06 23.02
CA LEU A 73 2.64 19.40 23.59
C LEU A 73 2.62 20.81 24.20
N VAL A 74 2.10 21.80 23.49
CA VAL A 74 1.96 23.18 24.00
C VAL A 74 1.05 23.19 25.24
N PHE A 75 -0.08 22.49 25.19
CA PHE A 75 -0.98 22.34 26.33
C PHE A 75 -0.27 21.72 27.53
N LEU A 76 0.52 20.65 27.36
CA LEU A 76 1.28 20.02 28.44
C LEU A 76 2.30 20.98 29.06
N ILE A 77 2.97 21.81 28.26
CA ILE A 77 3.91 22.82 28.78
C ILE A 77 3.18 23.83 29.68
N ILE A 78 2.07 24.40 29.20
CA ILE A 78 1.27 25.36 29.97
C ILE A 78 0.66 24.70 31.21
N LEU A 79 0.15 23.48 31.09
CA LEU A 79 -0.41 22.71 32.20
C LEU A 79 0.66 22.43 33.27
N SER A 80 1.89 22.10 32.86
CA SER A 80 3.01 21.89 33.76
C SER A 80 3.34 23.15 34.54
N LEU A 81 3.43 24.30 33.86
CA LEU A 81 3.64 25.60 34.51
C LEU A 81 2.52 25.87 35.50
N THR A 82 1.26 25.76 35.09
CA THR A 82 0.10 25.95 35.97
C THR A 82 0.18 25.05 37.20
N GLY A 83 0.53 23.77 37.04
CA GLY A 83 0.71 22.83 38.15
C GLY A 83 1.80 23.27 39.13
N VAL A 84 2.93 23.77 38.62
CA VAL A 84 4.02 24.31 39.45
C VAL A 84 3.56 25.53 40.24
N TRP A 85 2.91 26.49 39.59
CA TRP A 85 2.40 27.71 40.25
C TRP A 85 1.32 27.40 41.29
N VAL A 86 0.43 26.43 41.02
CA VAL A 86 -0.58 25.99 41.99
C VAL A 86 0.06 25.34 43.22
N LEU A 87 1.08 24.50 43.04
CA LEU A 87 1.79 23.86 44.15
C LEU A 87 2.68 24.83 44.93
N ASP A 88 3.21 25.87 44.27
CA ASP A 88 4.03 26.92 44.90
C ASP A 88 3.28 27.70 46.00
N VAL A 89 1.94 27.67 45.98
CA VAL A 89 1.12 28.24 47.07
C VAL A 89 1.34 27.51 48.41
N PHE A 90 1.72 26.23 48.36
CA PHE A 90 1.86 25.37 49.54
C PHE A 90 3.30 24.93 49.81
N LEU A 91 4.15 24.92 48.78
CA LEU A 91 5.53 24.41 48.81
C LEU A 91 6.47 25.42 48.15
N SER A 92 7.77 25.34 48.41
CA SER A 92 8.73 26.17 47.67
C SER A 92 8.80 25.78 46.19
N LEU A 93 8.96 26.76 45.30
CA LEU A 93 9.01 26.62 43.85
C LEU A 93 9.80 25.42 43.31
N TRP A 94 11.01 25.18 43.85
CA TRP A 94 11.87 24.08 43.40
C TRP A 94 11.28 22.69 43.70
N VAL A 95 10.58 22.53 44.83
CA VAL A 95 9.89 21.28 45.21
C VAL A 95 8.69 21.06 44.29
N SER A 96 7.91 22.12 44.05
CA SER A 96 6.77 22.08 43.13
C SER A 96 7.19 21.64 41.72
N ALA A 97 8.28 22.21 41.20
CA ALA A 97 8.85 21.83 39.91
C ALA A 97 9.32 20.36 39.87
N LEU A 98 9.94 19.87 40.93
CA LEU A 98 10.37 18.46 41.02
C LEU A 98 9.19 17.49 41.06
N ILE A 99 8.11 17.83 41.78
CA ILE A 99 6.92 16.97 41.85
C ILE A 99 6.25 16.87 40.47
N VAL A 100 6.00 18.01 39.81
CA VAL A 100 5.34 18.03 38.50
C VAL A 100 6.19 17.31 37.45
N SER A 101 7.51 17.58 37.43
CA SER A 101 8.42 16.90 36.49
C SER A 101 8.52 15.40 36.77
N GLY A 102 8.52 14.97 38.04
CA GLY A 102 8.50 13.55 38.41
C GLY A 102 7.24 12.83 37.94
N ILE A 103 6.07 13.45 38.08
CA ILE A 103 4.79 12.91 37.58
C ILE A 103 4.84 12.75 36.06
N LEU A 104 5.28 13.79 35.34
CA LEU A 104 5.38 13.75 33.87
C LEU A 104 6.41 12.72 33.39
N LEU A 105 7.53 12.58 34.09
CA LEU A 105 8.54 11.58 33.77
C LEU A 105 7.99 10.16 33.93
N LEU A 106 7.20 9.91 34.98
CA LEU A 106 6.55 8.63 35.21
C LEU A 106 5.52 8.31 34.12
N ILE A 107 4.64 9.27 33.80
CA ILE A 107 3.65 9.11 32.73
C ILE A 107 4.35 8.91 31.38
N GLY A 108 5.31 9.76 31.04
CA GLY A 108 6.09 9.68 29.80
C GLY A 108 6.88 8.38 29.69
N GLY A 109 7.45 7.89 30.79
CA GLY A 109 8.12 6.59 30.85
C GLY A 109 7.18 5.43 30.54
N ILE A 110 5.98 5.43 31.12
CA ILE A 110 4.96 4.39 30.83
C ILE A 110 4.52 4.46 29.37
N LEU A 111 4.14 5.64 28.88
CA LEU A 111 3.71 5.82 27.48
C LEU A 111 4.82 5.40 26.50
N GLY A 112 6.07 5.80 26.77
CA GLY A 112 7.23 5.42 25.96
C GLY A 112 7.49 3.92 25.97
N ALA A 113 7.40 3.26 27.13
CA ALA A 113 7.56 1.82 27.25
C ALA A 113 6.45 1.04 26.51
N VAL A 114 5.19 1.46 26.65
CA VAL A 114 4.05 0.87 25.94
C VAL A 114 4.20 1.07 24.43
N GLY A 115 4.50 2.29 23.99
CA GLY A 115 4.72 2.59 22.57
C GLY A 115 5.86 1.76 21.96
N ALA A 116 6.99 1.66 22.65
CA ALA A 116 8.11 0.82 22.23
C ALA A 116 7.74 -0.67 22.18
N SER A 117 6.94 -1.16 23.14
CA SER A 117 6.45 -2.54 23.15
C SER A 117 5.54 -2.84 21.95
N ILE A 118 4.64 -1.91 21.61
CA ILE A 118 3.77 -2.03 20.43
C ILE A 118 4.62 -2.07 19.17
N LEU A 119 5.56 -1.12 19.01
CA LEU A 119 6.40 -1.02 17.81
C LEU A 119 7.26 -2.28 17.62
N ARG A 120 7.78 -2.87 18.70
CA ARG A 120 8.54 -4.14 18.67
C ARG A 120 7.70 -5.35 18.26
N ARG A 121 6.38 -5.30 18.40
CA ARG A 121 5.45 -6.39 18.05
C ARG A 121 4.89 -6.28 16.64
N LEU A 122 5.07 -5.13 15.97
CA LEU A 122 4.67 -4.96 14.59
C LEU A 122 5.65 -5.72 13.69
N ASP A 123 5.15 -6.73 12.99
CA ASP A 123 5.88 -7.38 11.91
C ASP A 123 5.57 -6.63 10.60
N PRO A 124 6.51 -5.85 10.05
CA PRO A 124 6.28 -5.08 8.83
C PRO A 124 6.21 -5.97 7.58
N THR A 125 6.50 -7.26 7.71
CA THR A 125 6.65 -8.16 6.57
C THR A 125 5.27 -8.67 6.12
N PRO A 126 4.85 -8.42 4.87
CA PRO A 126 3.59 -8.95 4.34
C PRO A 126 3.75 -10.43 3.99
N HIS A 127 3.75 -11.28 5.01
CA HIS A 127 3.99 -12.73 4.93
C HIS A 127 3.12 -13.41 3.87
N ARG A 128 1.83 -13.05 3.82
CA ARG A 128 0.87 -13.61 2.86
C ARG A 128 1.28 -13.27 1.43
N THR A 129 1.61 -12.02 1.15
CA THR A 129 2.04 -11.57 -0.19
C THR A 129 3.31 -12.29 -0.64
N ILE A 130 4.28 -12.44 0.26
CA ILE A 130 5.53 -13.14 -0.04
C ILE A 130 5.28 -14.63 -0.31
N LEU A 131 4.43 -15.29 0.49
CA LEU A 131 4.07 -16.70 0.28
C LEU A 131 3.38 -16.91 -1.08
N THR A 132 2.43 -16.05 -1.45
CA THR A 132 1.75 -16.16 -2.75
C THR A 132 2.72 -15.95 -3.91
N LEU A 133 3.65 -15.00 -3.80
CA LEU A 133 4.69 -14.78 -4.81
C LEU A 133 5.63 -15.99 -4.95
N GLN A 134 6.03 -16.60 -3.83
CA GLN A 134 6.86 -17.82 -3.84
C GLN A 134 6.13 -19.00 -4.49
N GLN A 135 4.84 -19.20 -4.19
CA GLN A 135 4.01 -20.22 -4.80
C GLN A 135 3.91 -20.03 -6.33
N ASN A 136 3.68 -18.80 -6.78
CA ASN A 136 3.60 -18.47 -8.20
C ASN A 136 4.92 -18.75 -8.92
N ILE A 137 6.06 -18.37 -8.33
CA ILE A 137 7.39 -18.65 -8.90
C ILE A 137 7.66 -20.15 -8.98
N ASN A 138 7.30 -20.91 -7.95
CA ASN A 138 7.51 -22.36 -7.94
C ASN A 138 6.63 -23.08 -8.96
N TRP A 139 5.38 -22.64 -9.14
CA TRP A 139 4.48 -23.16 -10.18
C TRP A 139 5.07 -22.94 -11.58
N ILE A 140 5.59 -21.73 -11.87
CA ILE A 140 6.24 -21.43 -13.16
C ILE A 140 7.49 -22.29 -13.37
N LYS A 141 8.33 -22.48 -12.34
CA LYS A 141 9.52 -23.33 -12.44
C LYS A 141 9.18 -24.81 -12.67
N GLY A 142 8.06 -25.29 -12.14
CA GLY A 142 7.59 -26.66 -12.35
C GLY A 142 7.07 -26.92 -13.77
N GLN A 143 6.65 -25.88 -14.49
CA GLN A 143 6.25 -25.95 -15.90
C GLN A 143 7.43 -25.96 -16.88
N LEU A 144 8.62 -25.52 -16.46
CA LEU A 144 9.83 -25.40 -17.29
C LEU A 144 10.78 -26.60 -17.18
N ARG A 145 10.40 -27.65 -16.44
CA ARG A 145 11.11 -28.93 -16.30
C ARG A 145 10.26 -30.04 -16.86
#